data_AF-A0AA50V9W4-F1
#
_entry.id   AF-A0AA50V9W4-F1
#
_cell.length_a   1.000
_cell.length_b   1.000
_cell.length_c   1.000
_cell.angle_alpha   90.00
_cell.angle_beta   90.00
_cell.angle_gamma   90.00
#
_symmetry.space_group_name_H-M   'P 1'
#
loop_
_entity.id
_entity.type
_entity.pdbx_description
1 polymer ?
#
loop_
_entity_poly.entity_id
_entity_poly.type
_entity_poly.pdbx_seq_one_letter_code
_entity_poly.pdbx_strand_id
1 'polypeptide(L)' 'ARDIQKWEYIPLGPFTSKNLGTSISPWVVTVDALRPYAVDNYPQDPAPFAYLRHEDKFNFDIKLEVDLKR' A
#
# COMPACT_ATOMS: atom_id res chain seq x y z
N ALA A 1 15.90 0.87 8.53
CA ALA A 1 16.76 1.89 9.16
C ALA A 1 16.07 3.27 9.12
N ARG A 2 15.35 3.65 10.19
CA ARG A 2 14.59 4.92 10.23
C ARG A 2 15.47 6.13 10.52
N ASP A 3 16.53 5.91 11.28
CA ASP A 3 17.69 6.78 11.45
C ASP A 3 18.28 7.22 10.11
N ILE A 4 18.64 6.27 9.24
CA ILE A 4 19.17 6.54 7.89
C ILE A 4 18.14 7.30 7.06
N GLN A 5 16.87 6.88 7.09
CA GLN A 5 15.81 7.54 6.33
C GLN A 5 15.67 9.02 6.69
N LYS A 6 15.69 9.32 8.00
CA LYS A 6 15.53 10.70 8.50
C LYS A 6 16.66 11.61 8.01
N TRP A 7 17.88 11.07 7.87
CA TRP A 7 19.02 11.81 7.36
C TRP A 7 18.96 12.04 5.84
N GLU A 8 18.58 11.03 5.06
CA GLU A 8 18.72 11.07 3.59
C GLU A 8 17.50 11.63 2.83
N TYR A 9 16.28 11.62 3.41
CA TYR A 9 15.06 11.77 2.61
C TYR A 9 14.83 13.18 2.02
N ILE A 10 15.56 14.20 2.49
CA ILE A 10 15.43 15.56 1.95
C ILE A 10 16.60 15.82 0.99
N PRO A 11 16.34 16.32 -0.24
CA PRO A 11 15.03 16.62 -0.84
C PRO A 11 14.46 15.49 -1.72
N LEU A 12 15.20 14.40 -1.91
CA LEU A 12 14.96 13.44 -3.01
C LEU A 12 14.12 12.21 -2.62
N GLY A 13 13.72 12.11 -1.36
CA GLY A 13 12.98 10.97 -0.83
C GLY A 13 13.88 9.85 -0.30
N PRO A 14 13.27 8.79 0.28
CA PRO A 14 14.01 7.65 0.85
C PRO A 14 14.85 6.91 -0.20
N PHE A 15 16.04 6.46 0.19
CA PHE A 15 16.94 5.71 -0.68
C PHE A 15 17.51 4.48 0.04
N THR A 16 18.69 4.60 0.68
CA THR A 16 19.38 3.47 1.31
C THR A 16 18.63 2.87 2.49
N SER A 17 17.76 3.67 3.13
CA SER A 17 16.90 3.21 4.22
C SER A 17 15.80 2.22 3.81
N LYS A 18 15.54 2.10 2.50
CA LYS A 18 14.47 1.25 1.93
C LYS A 18 14.96 0.21 0.93
N ASN A 19 16.08 0.45 0.26
CA ASN A 19 16.58 -0.45 -0.79
C ASN A 19 17.36 -1.68 -0.27
N LEU A 20 17.61 -1.78 1.05
CA LEU A 20 18.33 -2.91 1.64
C LEU A 20 17.60 -4.25 1.52
N GLY A 21 16.27 -4.23 1.71
CA GLY A 21 15.48 -5.45 1.71
C GLY A 21 13.99 -5.18 1.82
N THR A 22 13.23 -5.78 0.91
CA THR A 22 11.77 -5.83 0.93
C THR A 22 11.35 -7.27 0.65
N SER A 23 10.45 -7.81 1.46
CA SER A 23 9.96 -9.18 1.32
C SER A 23 8.50 -9.17 0.90
N ILE A 24 8.12 -10.13 0.06
CA ILE A 24 6.75 -10.36 -0.40
C ILE A 24 6.37 -11.83 -0.12
N SER A 25 5.08 -12.11 -0.01
CA SER A 25 4.59 -13.48 0.04
C SER A 25 4.83 -14.19 -1.29
N PRO A 26 5.02 -15.52 -1.30
CA PRO A 26 5.29 -16.27 -2.53
C PRO A 26 4.04 -16.43 -3.43
N TRP A 27 2.84 -16.32 -2.86
CA TRP A 27 1.59 -16.54 -3.59
C TRP A 27 0.96 -15.23 -4.03
N VAL A 28 0.68 -15.13 -5.33
CA VAL A 28 -0.04 -14.00 -5.91
C VAL A 28 -1.55 -14.29 -5.87
N VAL A 29 -2.29 -13.52 -5.09
CA VAL A 29 -3.75 -13.55 -5.10
C VAL A 29 -4.25 -12.66 -6.24
N THR A 30 -5.02 -13.22 -7.16
CA THR A 30 -5.54 -12.48 -8.31
C THR A 30 -6.64 -11.51 -7.90
N VAL A 31 -6.82 -10.43 -8.65
CA VAL A 31 -7.92 -9.47 -8.42
C VAL A 31 -9.28 -10.15 -8.54
N ASP A 32 -9.43 -11.11 -9.45
CA ASP A 32 -10.66 -11.89 -9.60
C ASP A 32 -11.03 -12.69 -8.34
N ALA A 33 -10.04 -13.26 -7.65
CA ALA A 33 -10.24 -13.94 -6.38
C ALA A 33 -10.62 -12.97 -5.24
N LEU A 34 -10.24 -11.69 -5.35
CA LEU A 34 -10.57 -10.64 -4.38
C LEU A 34 -11.94 -9.98 -4.64
N ARG A 35 -12.54 -10.15 -5.82
CA ARG A 35 -13.84 -9.52 -6.18
C ARG A 35 -14.95 -9.73 -5.14
N PRO A 36 -15.13 -10.93 -4.54
CA PRO A 36 -16.17 -11.14 -3.52
C PRO A 36 -15.97 -10.32 -2.23
N TYR A 37 -14.76 -9.79 -2.01
CA TYR A 37 -14.38 -9.02 -0.83
C TYR A 37 -14.29 -7.51 -1.12
N ALA A 38 -14.79 -7.05 -2.27
CA ALA A 38 -14.80 -5.64 -2.62
C ALA A 38 -15.77 -4.86 -1.71
N VAL A 39 -15.31 -3.71 -1.22
CA VAL A 39 -16.08 -2.78 -0.37
C VAL A 39 -16.10 -1.38 -1.00
N ASP A 40 -16.91 -0.47 -0.43
CA ASP A 40 -17.00 0.90 -0.93
C ASP A 40 -15.66 1.63 -0.88
N ASN A 41 -15.41 2.48 -1.88
CA ASN A 41 -14.21 3.30 -1.94
C ASN A 41 -14.21 4.34 -0.81
N TYR A 42 -13.04 4.69 -0.31
CA TYR A 42 -12.92 5.72 0.73
C TYR A 42 -13.27 7.09 0.13
N PRO A 43 -14.08 7.93 0.81
CA PRO A 43 -14.44 9.25 0.28
C PRO A 43 -13.19 10.12 0.15
N GLN A 44 -13.01 10.73 -1.03
CA GLN A 44 -11.87 11.61 -1.31
C GLN A 44 -12.34 13.07 -1.34
N ASP A 45 -11.81 13.87 -0.42
CA ASP A 45 -12.01 15.32 -0.33
C ASP A 45 -10.65 16.03 -0.20
N PRO A 46 -10.22 16.85 -1.17
CA PRO A 46 -10.97 17.26 -2.37
C PRO A 46 -11.12 16.13 -3.39
N ALA A 47 -12.13 16.26 -4.26
CA ALA A 47 -12.30 15.36 -5.38
C ALA A 47 -11.03 15.35 -6.26
N PRO A 48 -10.46 14.18 -6.58
CA PRO A 48 -9.22 14.11 -7.35
C PRO A 48 -9.45 14.58 -8.79
N PHE A 49 -8.38 14.76 -9.57
CA PHE A 49 -8.52 15.09 -11.00
C PHE A 49 -9.31 14.02 -11.76
N ALA A 50 -9.97 14.41 -12.85
CA ALA A 50 -10.90 13.54 -13.58
C ALA A 50 -10.29 12.19 -14.00
N TYR A 51 -9.01 12.17 -14.38
CA TYR A 51 -8.31 10.95 -14.82
C TYR A 51 -8.01 9.95 -13.67
N LEU A 52 -8.20 10.36 -12.40
CA LEU A 52 -8.01 9.53 -11.22
C LEU A 52 -9.34 8.97 -10.67
N ARG A 53 -10.47 9.33 -11.27
CA ARG A 53 -11.81 8.95 -10.78
C ARG A 53 -12.27 7.64 -11.43
N HIS A 54 -12.98 6.81 -10.68
CA HIS A 54 -13.67 5.62 -11.17
C HIS A 54 -14.90 5.33 -10.31
N GLU A 55 -15.86 4.59 -10.87
CA GLU A 55 -17.10 4.18 -10.17
C GLU A 55 -16.99 2.76 -9.58
N ASP A 56 -16.04 1.95 -10.05
CA ASP A 56 -15.84 0.58 -9.59
C ASP A 56 -15.51 0.54 -8.09
N LYS A 57 -16.12 -0.39 -7.34
CA LYS A 57 -15.65 -0.72 -5.99
C LYS A 57 -14.28 -1.40 -6.10
N PHE A 58 -13.25 -0.74 -5.58
CA PHE A 58 -11.86 -1.19 -5.70
C PHE A 58 -11.06 -1.09 -4.39
N ASN A 59 -11.76 -1.00 -3.27
CA ASN A 59 -11.24 -1.31 -1.95
C ASN A 59 -11.59 -2.75 -1.58
N PHE A 60 -10.76 -3.42 -0.78
CA PHE A 60 -10.95 -4.82 -0.40
C PHE A 60 -10.89 -5.01 1.11
N ASP A 61 -11.79 -5.82 1.65
CA ASP A 61 -11.72 -6.28 3.04
C ASP A 61 -10.67 -7.39 3.19
N ILE A 62 -9.50 -7.03 3.70
CA ILE A 62 -8.36 -7.94 3.89
C ILE A 62 -7.87 -7.79 5.33
N LYS A 63 -7.98 -8.87 6.10
CA LYS A 63 -7.45 -8.93 7.47
C LYS A 63 -5.94 -9.13 7.43
N LEU A 64 -5.21 -8.25 8.11
CA LEU A 64 -3.74 -8.26 8.18
C LEU A 64 -3.29 -8.37 9.63
N GLU A 65 -2.29 -9.21 9.88
CA GLU A 65 -1.72 -9.46 11.20
C GLU A 65 -0.19 -9.49 11.12
N VAL A 66 0.48 -9.18 12.23
CA VAL A 66 1.94 -9.20 12.35
C VAL A 66 2.31 -9.73 13.72
N ASP A 67 3.13 -10.79 13.72
CA ASP A 67 3.68 -11.39 14.94
C ASP A 67 5.19 -11.13 15.07
N LEU A 68 5.65 -11.05 16.32
CA LEU A 68 7.07 -10.95 16.64
C LEU A 68 7.45 -12.09 17.58
N LYS A 69 8.22 -13.05 17.08
CA LYS A 69 8.84 -14.08 17.92
C LYS A 69 10.14 -13.51 18.50
N ARG A 70 10.21 -13.46 19.83
CA ARG A 70 11.42 -13.11 20.57
C ARG A 70 12.30 -14.33 20.78
#